data_AF-A0AAN7T394-F1
#
_entry.id   AF-A0AAN7T394-F1
#
_cell.length_a   1.000
_cell.length_b   1.000
_cell.length_c   1.000
_cell.angle_alpha   90.00
_cell.angle_beta   90.00
_cell.angle_gamma   90.00
#
_symmetry.space_group_name_H-M   'P 1'
#
loop_
_entity.id
_entity.type
_entity.pdbx_description
1 polymer ?
#
loop_
_entity_poly.entity_id
_entity_poly.type
_entity_poly.pdbx_seq_one_letter_code
_entity_poly.pdbx_strand_id
1 'polypeptide(L)' 'MPTIAGRARPIEKFAEAVAKCGPEAANYGKCIVADYQSTYQDMCKKEFMVLKDCYLVRAGASG' A
#
# COMPACT_ATOMS: atom_id res chain seq x y z
N MET A 1 -7.08 -0.90 32.33
CA MET A 1 -7.43 -1.88 31.29
C MET A 1 -6.14 -2.35 30.63
N PRO A 2 -5.76 -3.63 30.71
CA PRO A 2 -4.54 -4.10 30.07
C PRO A 2 -4.80 -4.19 28.56
N THR A 3 -4.17 -3.31 27.79
CA THR A 3 -4.10 -3.43 26.33
C THR A 3 -3.30 -4.68 25.98
N ILE A 4 -3.92 -5.60 25.23
CA ILE A 4 -3.31 -6.85 24.75
C ILE A 4 -2.27 -6.49 23.68
N ALA A 5 -1.13 -5.92 24.08
CA ALA A 5 0.02 -5.62 23.23
C ALA A 5 0.86 -6.88 22.96
N GLY A 6 0.20 -8.01 22.66
CA GLY A 6 0.83 -9.33 22.61
C GLY A 6 1.15 -9.85 21.21
N ARG A 7 0.45 -9.40 20.15
CA ARG A 7 0.62 -9.97 18.80
C ARG A 7 0.15 -9.07 17.65
N ALA A 8 0.22 -7.74 17.79
CA ALA A 8 -0.05 -6.81 16.68
C ALA A 8 1.14 -6.66 15.69
N ARG A 9 2.26 -7.33 15.99
CA ARG A 9 3.55 -7.21 15.29
C ARG A 9 3.51 -7.35 13.76
N PRO A 10 2.71 -8.24 13.13
CA PRO A 10 2.74 -8.39 11.68
C PRO A 10 1.96 -7.30 10.94
N ILE A 11 0.79 -6.91 11.48
CA ILE A 11 -0.10 -5.92 10.86
C ILE A 11 0.48 -4.52 11.05
N GLU A 12 1.06 -4.22 12.20
CA GLU A 12 1.74 -2.94 12.45
C GLU A 12 2.97 -2.78 11.55
N LYS A 13 3.80 -3.82 11.43
CA LYS A 13 4.95 -3.80 10.51
C LYS A 13 4.53 -3.64 9.05
N PHE A 14 3.44 -4.29 8.65
CA PHE A 14 2.86 -4.10 7.34
C PHE A 14 2.35 -2.67 7.16
N ALA A 15 1.65 -2.11 8.14
CA ALA A 15 1.17 -0.73 8.11
C ALA A 15 2.33 0.28 8.03
N GLU A 16 3.42 0.08 8.77
CA GLU A 16 4.64 0.89 8.67
C GLU A 16 5.32 0.76 7.30
N ALA A 17 5.41 -0.46 6.76
CA ALA A 17 5.95 -0.71 5.43
C ALA A 17 5.13 0.00 4.34
N VAL A 18 3.80 -0.09 4.46
CA VAL A 18 2.82 0.54 3.58
C VAL A 18 2.87 2.06 3.69
N ALA A 19 3.00 2.61 4.91
CA ALA A 19 3.09 4.04 5.15
C ALA A 19 4.30 4.68 4.45
N LYS A 20 5.41 3.93 4.32
CA LYS A 20 6.57 4.40 3.56
C LYS A 20 6.25 4.55 2.06
N CYS A 21 5.28 3.81 1.53
CA CYS A 21 4.86 3.85 0.12
C CYS A 21 3.79 4.92 -0.18
N GLY A 22 3.66 5.91 0.72
CA GLY A 22 2.73 7.03 0.57
C GLY A 22 2.80 7.76 -0.78
N PRO A 23 3.98 8.08 -1.35
CA PRO A 23 4.03 8.78 -2.64
C PRO A 23 3.52 7.91 -3.81
N GLU A 24 3.85 6.62 -3.83
CA GLU A 24 3.34 5.67 -4.83
C GLU A 24 1.82 5.49 -4.69
N ALA A 25 1.33 5.43 -3.44
CA ALA A 25 -0.10 5.31 -3.15
C ALA A 25 -0.88 6.57 -3.57
N ALA A 26 -0.32 7.75 -3.34
CA ALA A 26 -0.91 9.01 -3.76
C ALA A 26 -0.98 9.10 -5.29
N ASN A 27 0.05 8.63 -6.00
CA ASN A 27 0.09 8.58 -7.46
C ASN A 27 -0.96 7.62 -8.05
N TYR A 28 -1.09 6.43 -7.47
CA TYR A 28 -2.17 5.50 -7.82
C TYR A 28 -3.55 6.10 -7.58
N GLY A 29 -3.75 6.74 -6.42
CA GLY A 29 -4.99 7.44 -6.08
C GLY A 29 -5.32 8.58 -7.05
N LYS A 30 -4.34 9.37 -7.49
CA LYS A 30 -4.54 10.43 -8.50
C LYS A 30 -5.05 9.87 -9.82
N CYS A 31 -4.52 8.73 -10.27
CA CYS A 31 -4.97 8.07 -11.49
C CYS A 31 -6.43 7.60 -11.38
N ILE A 32 -6.82 7.04 -10.23
CA ILE A 32 -8.21 6.63 -9.98
C ILE A 32 -9.14 7.85 -9.94
N VAL A 33 -8.76 8.91 -9.23
CA VAL A 33 -9.59 10.11 -9.08
C VAL A 33 -9.72 10.88 -10.39
N ALA A 34 -8.72 10.79 -11.28
CA ALA A 34 -8.79 11.41 -12.60
C ALA A 34 -9.96 10.89 -13.45
N ASP A 35 -10.35 9.62 -13.27
CA ASP A 35 -11.46 9.02 -14.01
C ASP A 35 -12.27 8.04 -13.13
N TYR A 36 -12.70 8.53 -11.96
CA TYR A 36 -13.35 7.68 -10.93
C TYR A 36 -14.61 6.96 -11.44
N GLN A 37 -15.32 7.57 -12.40
CA GLN A 37 -16.51 7.01 -13.03
C GLN A 37 -16.21 5.87 -14.02
N SER A 38 -15.04 5.89 -14.66
CA SER A 38 -14.66 4.88 -15.65
C SER A 38 -13.45 4.07 -15.20
N THR A 39 -13.23 3.94 -13.90
CA THR A 39 -12.14 3.12 -13.38
C THR A 39 -12.37 1.65 -13.73
N TYR A 40 -11.61 1.11 -14.69
CA TYR A 40 -11.63 -0.31 -15.05
C TYR A 40 -10.27 -0.97 -14.86
N GLN A 41 -10.25 -2.30 -14.92
CA GLN A 41 -9.03 -3.09 -14.76
C GLN A 41 -7.93 -2.59 -15.71
N ASP A 42 -6.72 -2.45 -15.19
CA ASP A 42 -5.53 -1.97 -15.91
C ASP A 42 -5.45 -0.47 -16.29
N MET A 43 -6.47 0.37 -16.04
CA MET A 43 -6.34 1.83 -16.26
C MET A 43 -5.13 2.44 -15.54
N CYS A 44 -5.00 2.14 -14.25
CA CYS A 44 -3.93 2.63 -13.40
C CYS A 44 -2.85 1.56 -13.16
N LYS A 45 -2.70 0.61 -14.10
CA LYS A 45 -1.78 -0.54 -13.95
C LYS A 45 -0.35 -0.10 -13.64
N LYS A 46 0.12 0.95 -14.30
CA LYS A 46 1.48 1.47 -14.11
C LYS A 46 1.70 1.93 -12.66
N GLU A 47 0.83 2.79 -12.16
CA GLU A 47 0.91 3.31 -10.79
C GLU A 47 0.68 2.20 -9.75
N PHE A 48 -0.24 1.28 -10.03
CA PHE A 48 -0.49 0.10 -9.20
C PHE A 48 0.74 -0.81 -9.10
N MET A 49 1.45 -1.04 -10.21
CA MET A 49 2.65 -1.88 -10.22
C MET A 49 3.77 -1.28 -9.40
N VAL A 50 3.95 0.05 -9.46
CA VAL A 50 4.93 0.78 -8.64
C VAL A 50 4.58 0.70 -7.16
N LEU A 51 3.31 0.92 -6.81
CA LEU A 51 2.82 0.77 -5.43
C LEU A 51 3.01 -0.67 -4.91
N LYS A 52 2.65 -1.66 -5.72
CA LYS A 52 2.79 -3.08 -5.39
C LYS A 52 4.24 -3.45 -5.16
N ASP A 53 5.15 -3.00 -6.03
CA ASP A 53 6.58 -3.24 -5.90
C ASP A 53 7.10 -2.68 -4.56
N CYS A 54 6.73 -1.43 -4.25
CA CYS A 54 7.05 -0.79 -2.99
C CYS A 54 6.55 -1.59 -1.77
N TYR A 55 5.31 -2.09 -1.82
CA TYR A 55 4.78 -2.96 -0.78
C TYR A 55 5.54 -4.28 -0.67
N LEU A 56 5.86 -4.95 -1.77
CA LEU A 56 6.57 -6.22 -1.74
C LEU A 56 7.98 -6.09 -1.15
N VAL A 57 8.70 -5.03 -1.52
CA VAL A 57 10.03 -4.73 -0.96
C VAL A 57 9.98 -4.49 0.55
N ARG A 58 8.93 -3.82 1.05
CA ARG A 58 8.87 -3.37 2.44
C ARG A 58 8.07 -4.29 3.37
N ALA A 59 7.11 -5.06 2.85
CA ALA A 59 6.28 -6.01 3.59
C ALA A 59 6.89 -7.42 3.67
N GLY A 60 7.80 -7.78 2.76
CA GLY A 60 8.16 -9.17 2.49
C GLY A 60 9.64 -9.51 2.37
N ALA A 61 10.57 -8.60 2.69
CA ALA A 61 12.00 -8.91 2.67
C ALA A 61 12.67 -8.66 4.03
N SER A 62 12.07 -9.19 5.09
CA SER A 62 12.86 -9.72 6.21
C SER A 62 13.34 -11.11 5.79
N GLY A 63 14.61 -11.22 5.42
CA GLY A 63 15.30 -12.51 5.41
C GLY A 63 15.28 -13.17 6.79
#